data_AF-A0A0G0PPF5-F1
#
_entry.id   AF-A0A0G0PPF5-F1
#
_cell.length_a   1.000
_cell.length_b   1.000
_cell.length_c   1.000
_cell.angle_alpha   90.00
_cell.angle_beta   90.00
_cell.angle_gamma   90.00
#
_symmetry.space_group_name_H-M   'P 1'
#
loop_
_entity.id
_entity.type
_entity.pdbx_description
1 polymer ?
#
loop_
_entity_poly.entity_id
_entity_poly.type
_entity_poly.pdbx_seq_one_letter_code
_entity_poly.pdbx_strand_id
1 'polypeptide(L)'
;MAGDHQRNGYAFEYALIKGFEKLAKNNGFEVEIEEDSSLKIKKENYEELKISKNQNDLKLFKEIDSATSVESLKIFEELEPILVHPEKFKNKMKIKSNSDITGIDESVSDLDLIFGKNKVKIPISAKNNNDSIKHRRLPNTSNLGEDWAGVKWEDQEKVLQKIEETIKTIPKDEEGKYKGFPTWTFCG
;
A
#
# COMPACT_ATOMS: atom_id res chain seq x y z
N MET A 1 15.72 -3.91 18.92
CA MET A 1 14.43 -4.50 18.48
C MET A 1 13.99 -3.87 17.15
N ALA A 2 14.85 -3.90 16.12
CA ALA A 2 14.50 -3.44 14.76
C ALA A 2 14.16 -4.62 13.83
N GLY A 3 14.70 -5.82 14.12
CA GLY A 3 14.50 -7.02 13.31
C GLY A 3 13.09 -7.61 13.37
N ASP A 4 12.38 -7.51 14.49
CA ASP A 4 11.05 -8.11 14.65
C ASP A 4 10.00 -7.42 13.78
N HIS A 5 10.04 -6.09 13.63
CA HIS A 5 9.10 -5.37 12.77
C HIS A 5 9.28 -5.70 11.29
N GLN A 6 10.53 -5.85 10.85
CA GLN A 6 10.84 -6.23 9.46
C GLN A 6 10.43 -7.67 9.18
N ARG A 7 10.74 -8.61 10.09
CA ARG A 7 10.29 -10.01 10.03
C ARG A 7 8.77 -10.11 9.89
N ASN A 8 8.03 -9.37 10.72
CA ASN A 8 6.58 -9.40 10.72
C ASN A 8 5.98 -8.79 9.45
N GLY A 9 6.57 -7.72 8.91
CA GLY A 9 6.18 -7.13 7.63
C GLY A 9 6.34 -8.11 6.48
N TYR A 10 7.52 -8.74 6.38
CA TYR A 10 7.81 -9.73 5.35
C TYR A 10 6.90 -10.97 5.43
N ALA A 11 6.60 -11.45 6.64
CA ALA A 11 5.65 -12.54 6.80
C ALA A 11 4.24 -12.16 6.33
N PHE A 12 3.79 -10.94 6.64
CA PHE A 12 2.49 -10.43 6.20
C PHE A 12 2.41 -10.27 4.68
N GLU A 13 3.46 -9.76 4.04
CA GLU A 13 3.55 -9.65 2.58
C GLU A 13 3.47 -11.01 1.89
N TYR A 14 4.17 -12.03 2.40
CA TYR A 14 4.05 -13.38 1.85
C TYR A 14 2.64 -13.95 2.05
N ALA A 15 2.02 -13.70 3.20
CA ALA A 15 0.65 -14.13 3.47
C ALA A 15 -0.35 -13.48 2.48
N LEU A 16 -0.17 -12.21 2.13
CA LEU A 16 -0.94 -11.55 1.07
C LEU A 16 -0.76 -12.22 -0.28
N ILE A 17 0.48 -12.57 -0.67
CA ILE A 17 0.73 -13.32 -1.92
C ILE A 17 -0.07 -14.62 -1.94
N LYS A 18 -0.07 -15.37 -0.83
CA LYS A 18 -0.86 -16.61 -0.68
C LYS A 18 -2.36 -16.35 -0.72
N GLY A 19 -2.83 -15.27 -0.11
CA GLY A 19 -4.23 -14.86 -0.13
C GLY A 19 -4.71 -14.53 -1.55
N PHE A 20 -3.98 -13.67 -2.26
CA PHE A 20 -4.28 -13.31 -3.65
C PHE A 20 -4.15 -14.49 -4.62
N GLU A 21 -3.18 -15.38 -4.41
CA GLU A 21 -3.07 -16.62 -5.19
C GLU A 21 -4.35 -17.45 -5.06
N LYS A 22 -4.85 -17.65 -3.84
CA LYS A 22 -6.09 -18.41 -3.60
C LYS A 22 -7.31 -17.69 -4.19
N LEU A 23 -7.44 -16.37 -3.94
CA LEU A 23 -8.52 -15.55 -4.46
C LEU A 23 -8.60 -15.64 -6.00
N ALA A 24 -7.47 -15.40 -6.68
CA ALA A 24 -7.43 -15.42 -8.14
C ALA A 24 -7.70 -16.81 -8.72
N LYS A 25 -7.20 -17.88 -8.08
CA LYS A 25 -7.54 -19.26 -8.48
C LYS A 25 -9.03 -19.56 -8.32
N ASN A 26 -9.67 -19.09 -7.25
CA ASN A 26 -11.11 -19.21 -7.05
C ASN A 26 -11.90 -18.49 -8.16
N ASN A 27 -11.35 -17.39 -8.68
CA ASN A 27 -11.93 -16.63 -9.79
C ASN A 27 -11.53 -17.15 -11.18
N GLY A 28 -10.81 -18.28 -11.28
CA GLY A 28 -10.50 -18.91 -12.56
C GLY A 28 -9.22 -18.43 -13.25
N PHE A 29 -8.33 -17.71 -12.55
CA PHE A 29 -7.00 -17.41 -13.05
C PHE A 29 -6.02 -18.59 -12.89
N GLU A 30 -5.20 -18.80 -13.92
CA GLU A 30 -3.90 -19.42 -13.86
C GLU A 30 -2.90 -18.41 -13.29
N VAL A 31 -2.36 -18.71 -12.10
CA VAL A 31 -1.48 -17.80 -11.35
C VAL A 31 -0.02 -18.26 -11.43
N GLU A 32 0.85 -17.38 -11.90
CA GLU A 32 2.31 -17.50 -11.81
C GLU A 32 2.81 -16.64 -10.64
N ILE A 33 3.67 -17.16 -9.77
CA ILE A 33 4.35 -16.36 -8.75
C ILE A 33 5.80 -16.17 -9.21
N GLU A 34 6.28 -14.93 -9.28
CA GLU A 34 7.68 -14.63 -9.63
C GLU A 34 8.60 -15.05 -8.49
N GLU A 35 9.41 -16.08 -8.73
CA GLU A 35 10.41 -16.55 -7.78
C GLU A 35 11.67 -15.67 -7.84
N ASP A 36 11.95 -14.95 -6.75
CA ASP A 36 13.14 -14.14 -6.57
C ASP A 36 13.66 -14.20 -5.12
N SER A 37 14.77 -13.50 -4.86
CA SER A 37 15.35 -13.42 -3.51
C SER A 37 14.43 -12.73 -2.51
N SER A 38 13.62 -11.77 -2.95
CA SER A 38 12.66 -11.04 -2.12
C SER A 38 11.56 -11.97 -1.62
N LEU A 39 10.92 -12.71 -2.52
CA LEU A 39 9.91 -13.72 -2.21
C LEU A 39 10.47 -14.77 -1.26
N LYS A 40 11.70 -15.25 -1.50
CA LYS A 40 12.35 -16.25 -0.64
C LYS A 40 12.45 -15.78 0.81
N ILE A 41 12.94 -14.56 1.04
CA ILE A 41 13.06 -13.98 2.39
C ILE A 41 11.67 -13.86 3.04
N LYS A 42 10.68 -13.36 2.31
CA LYS A 42 9.31 -13.21 2.82
C LYS A 42 8.68 -14.55 3.22
N LYS A 43 8.89 -15.58 2.39
CA LYS A 43 8.47 -16.95 2.66
C LYS A 43 9.12 -17.54 3.91
N GLU A 44 10.43 -17.37 4.07
CA GLU A 44 11.17 -17.86 5.24
C GLU A 44 10.61 -17.24 6.54
N ASN A 45 10.40 -15.92 6.57
CA ASN A 45 9.84 -15.22 7.72
C ASN A 45 8.40 -15.70 8.07
N TYR A 46 7.57 -15.95 7.06
CA TYR A 46 6.22 -16.50 7.26
C TYR A 46 6.26 -17.92 7.84
N GLU A 47 7.07 -18.82 7.27
CA GLU A 47 7.16 -20.20 7.77
C GLU A 47 7.79 -20.28 9.16
N GLU A 48 8.76 -19.41 9.48
CA GLU A 48 9.31 -19.30 10.84
C GLU A 48 8.23 -18.94 11.87
N LEU A 49 7.36 -17.97 11.59
CA LEU A 49 6.24 -17.61 12.48
C LEU A 49 5.28 -18.79 12.67
N LYS A 50 4.98 -19.50 11.58
CA LYS A 50 4.05 -20.63 11.56
C LYS A 50 4.49 -21.82 12.41
N ILE A 51 5.80 -22.11 12.43
CA ILE A 51 6.38 -23.23 13.20
C ILE A 51 6.95 -22.81 14.56
N SER A 52 6.85 -21.52 14.91
CA SER A 52 7.43 -21.00 16.15
C SER A 52 6.81 -21.69 17.38
N LYS A 53 7.65 -21.99 18.37
CA LYS A 53 7.19 -22.46 19.69
C LYS A 53 6.82 -21.30 20.62
N ASN A 54 7.11 -20.06 20.22
CA ASN A 54 6.75 -18.87 20.98
C ASN A 54 5.25 -18.57 20.78
N GLN A 55 4.50 -18.45 21.89
CA GLN A 55 3.06 -18.19 21.85
C GLN A 55 2.71 -16.85 21.18
N ASN A 56 3.55 -15.83 21.31
CA ASN A 56 3.33 -14.53 20.66
C ASN A 56 3.50 -14.63 19.14
N ASP A 57 4.53 -15.34 18.67
CA ASP A 57 4.73 -15.58 17.23
C ASP A 57 3.56 -16.38 16.64
N LEU A 58 3.07 -17.40 17.33
CA LEU A 58 1.92 -18.19 16.88
C LEU A 58 0.63 -17.37 16.86
N LYS A 59 0.45 -16.47 17.83
CA LYS A 59 -0.68 -15.53 17.85
C LYS A 59 -0.60 -14.58 16.65
N LEU A 60 0.57 -13.98 16.43
CA LEU A 60 0.82 -13.10 15.29
C LEU A 60 0.59 -13.82 13.95
N PHE A 61 1.08 -15.06 13.81
CA PHE A 61 0.84 -15.89 12.63
C PHE A 61 -0.66 -16.02 12.34
N LYS A 62 -1.47 -16.35 13.36
CA LYS A 62 -2.93 -16.47 13.19
C LYS A 62 -3.60 -15.16 12.81
N GLU A 63 -3.14 -14.04 13.38
CA GLU A 63 -3.63 -12.70 13.02
C GLU A 63 -3.32 -12.37 11.56
N ILE A 64 -2.08 -12.62 11.12
CA ILE A 64 -1.65 -12.44 9.73
C ILE A 64 -2.46 -13.33 8.78
N ASP A 65 -2.61 -14.62 9.09
CA ASP A 65 -3.32 -15.59 8.25
C ASP A 65 -4.82 -15.24 8.14
N SER A 66 -5.44 -14.79 9.23
CA SER A 66 -6.82 -14.31 9.24
C SER A 66 -6.99 -13.02 8.42
N ALA A 67 -6.07 -12.06 8.58
CA ALA A 67 -6.13 -10.76 7.89
C ALA A 67 -5.89 -10.88 6.38
N THR A 68 -5.21 -11.94 5.94
CA THR A 68 -4.88 -12.20 4.53
C THR A 68 -5.68 -13.37 3.94
N SER A 69 -6.72 -13.81 4.65
CA SER A 69 -7.67 -14.82 4.16
C SER A 69 -8.39 -14.35 2.89
N VAL A 70 -8.92 -15.32 2.13
CA VAL A 70 -9.69 -15.03 0.91
C VAL A 70 -10.87 -14.12 1.23
N GLU A 71 -11.57 -14.38 2.34
CA GLU A 71 -12.70 -13.60 2.82
C GLU A 71 -12.32 -12.13 3.07
N SER A 72 -11.17 -11.88 3.72
CA SER A 72 -10.67 -10.53 3.96
C SER A 72 -10.28 -9.81 2.65
N LEU A 73 -9.83 -10.54 1.64
CA LEU A 73 -9.40 -9.99 0.36
C LEU A 73 -10.53 -9.79 -0.66
N LYS A 74 -11.76 -10.28 -0.39
CA LYS A 74 -12.90 -10.08 -1.31
C LYS A 74 -13.23 -8.64 -1.62
N ILE A 75 -12.91 -7.71 -0.72
CA ILE A 75 -13.07 -6.26 -0.99
C ILE A 75 -12.33 -5.84 -2.27
N PHE A 76 -11.23 -6.49 -2.63
CA PHE A 76 -10.53 -6.21 -3.87
C PHE A 76 -11.34 -6.60 -5.11
N GLU A 77 -12.23 -7.59 -5.04
CA GLU A 77 -13.12 -7.95 -6.16
C GLU A 77 -14.15 -6.85 -6.43
N GLU A 78 -14.60 -6.15 -5.39
CA GLU A 78 -15.52 -5.02 -5.49
C GLU A 78 -14.82 -3.77 -6.03
N LEU A 79 -13.57 -3.55 -5.62
CA LEU A 79 -12.78 -2.37 -6.02
C LEU A 79 -12.10 -2.54 -7.38
N GLU A 80 -11.69 -3.76 -7.74
CA GLU A 80 -10.89 -4.07 -8.93
C GLU A 80 -11.60 -5.13 -9.78
N PRO A 81 -12.53 -4.73 -10.68
CA PRO A 81 -13.32 -5.66 -11.49
C PRO A 81 -12.50 -6.63 -12.35
N ILE A 82 -11.24 -6.29 -12.64
CA ILE A 82 -10.31 -7.18 -13.34
C ILE A 82 -10.12 -8.51 -12.60
N LEU A 83 -10.23 -8.54 -11.27
CA LEU A 83 -10.08 -9.74 -10.45
C LEU A 83 -11.23 -10.74 -10.60
N VAL A 84 -12.36 -10.34 -11.18
CA VAL A 84 -13.54 -11.20 -11.41
C VAL A 84 -13.82 -11.48 -12.89
N HIS A 85 -12.96 -10.98 -13.79
CA HIS A 85 -13.09 -11.15 -15.25
C HIS A 85 -11.83 -11.75 -15.89
N PRO A 86 -11.45 -12.99 -15.52
CA PRO A 86 -10.23 -13.65 -16.00
C PRO A 86 -10.15 -13.79 -17.52
N GLU A 87 -11.29 -13.98 -18.19
CA GLU A 87 -11.39 -14.24 -19.62
C GLU A 87 -10.82 -13.09 -20.46
N LYS A 88 -10.92 -11.86 -19.95
CA LYS A 88 -10.37 -10.66 -20.61
C LYS A 88 -8.83 -10.68 -20.68
N PHE A 89 -8.19 -11.47 -19.82
CA PHE A 89 -6.74 -11.55 -19.69
C PHE A 89 -6.19 -12.96 -20.01
N LYS A 90 -6.96 -13.74 -20.78
CA LYS A 90 -6.64 -15.14 -21.11
C LYS A 90 -6.45 -16.01 -19.87
N ASN A 91 -7.14 -15.66 -18.80
CA ASN A 91 -7.07 -16.30 -17.49
C ASN A 91 -5.65 -16.28 -16.88
N LYS A 92 -4.74 -15.39 -17.28
CA LYS A 92 -3.38 -15.36 -16.73
C LYS A 92 -3.17 -14.18 -15.80
N MET A 93 -2.72 -14.47 -14.57
CA MET A 93 -2.27 -13.50 -13.60
C MET A 93 -0.86 -13.87 -13.13
N LYS A 94 -0.01 -12.89 -12.92
CA LYS A 94 1.31 -13.05 -12.32
C LYS A 94 1.38 -12.21 -11.04
N ILE A 95 1.87 -12.79 -9.95
CA ILE A 95 2.14 -12.08 -8.69
C ILE A 95 3.65 -11.87 -8.58
N LYS A 96 4.06 -10.62 -8.43
CA LYS A 96 5.46 -10.25 -8.25
C LYS A 96 5.65 -9.65 -6.86
N SER A 97 6.63 -10.16 -6.12
CA SER A 97 7.13 -9.53 -4.91
C SER A 97 8.04 -8.37 -5.30
N ASN A 98 7.83 -7.18 -4.75
CA ASN A 98 8.75 -6.07 -4.95
C ASN A 98 9.82 -6.06 -3.84
N SER A 99 11.00 -5.56 -4.18
CA SER A 99 12.13 -5.41 -3.26
C SER A 99 12.46 -3.94 -3.10
N ASP A 100 12.78 -3.49 -1.87
CA ASP A 100 13.26 -2.14 -1.54
C ASP A 100 14.66 -1.80 -2.11
N ILE A 101 15.08 -2.45 -3.20
CA ILE A 101 16.40 -2.24 -3.79
C ILE A 101 16.39 -0.87 -4.47
N THR A 102 16.90 0.09 -3.70
CA THR A 102 17.24 1.47 -4.03
C THR A 102 16.05 2.43 -4.11
N GLY A 103 15.97 3.33 -3.12
CA GLY A 103 14.98 4.41 -3.01
C GLY A 103 15.14 5.50 -4.07
N ILE A 104 15.23 5.11 -5.33
CA ILE A 104 15.39 5.97 -6.50
C ILE A 104 14.28 5.73 -7.53
N ASP A 105 13.54 4.61 -7.49
CA ASP A 105 12.51 4.34 -8.50
C ASP A 105 11.15 3.86 -7.93
N GLU A 106 10.24 4.83 -7.85
CA GLU A 106 8.77 4.92 -7.88
C GLU A 106 7.81 3.72 -7.61
N SER A 107 8.22 2.47 -7.40
CA SER A 107 7.27 1.43 -6.95
C SER A 107 7.16 1.41 -5.42
N VAL A 108 6.22 2.19 -4.89
CA VAL A 108 5.90 2.25 -3.45
C VAL A 108 5.11 1.00 -2.97
N SER A 109 4.80 0.05 -3.87
CA SER A 109 4.06 -1.18 -3.58
C SER A 109 4.95 -2.33 -3.15
N ASP A 110 4.43 -3.12 -2.22
CA ASP A 110 5.12 -4.28 -1.63
C ASP A 110 4.99 -5.53 -2.54
N LEU A 111 3.91 -5.61 -3.33
CA LEU A 111 3.72 -6.63 -4.38
C LEU A 111 2.86 -6.07 -5.53
N ASP A 112 2.93 -6.72 -6.69
CA ASP A 112 2.13 -6.36 -7.87
C ASP A 112 1.34 -7.57 -8.41
N LEU A 113 0.07 -7.33 -8.74
CA LEU A 113 -0.75 -8.26 -9.51
C LEU A 113 -0.73 -7.84 -10.98
N ILE A 114 -0.24 -8.70 -11.86
CA ILE A 114 0.03 -8.38 -13.25
C ILE A 114 -0.83 -9.26 -14.16
N PHE A 115 -1.59 -8.65 -15.06
CA PHE A 115 -2.55 -9.34 -15.92
C PHE A 115 -2.13 -9.23 -17.39
N GLY A 116 -2.35 -10.32 -18.14
CA GLY A 116 -2.24 -10.40 -19.60
C GLY A 116 -0.95 -9.80 -20.19
N LYS A 117 0.11 -10.61 -20.38
CA LYS A 117 1.41 -10.17 -20.94
C LYS A 117 1.88 -8.78 -20.43
N ASN A 118 1.68 -8.52 -19.14
CA ASN A 118 2.08 -7.28 -18.46
C ASN A 118 1.36 -6.00 -18.93
N LYS A 119 0.10 -6.09 -19.37
CA LYS A 119 -0.66 -4.92 -19.84
C LYS A 119 -1.34 -4.12 -18.73
N VAL A 120 -1.73 -4.79 -17.65
CA VAL A 120 -2.40 -4.16 -16.51
C VAL A 120 -1.71 -4.62 -15.24
N LYS A 121 -1.42 -3.67 -14.35
CA LYS A 121 -0.76 -3.92 -13.06
C LYS A 121 -1.59 -3.26 -11.95
N ILE A 122 -1.92 -4.04 -10.93
CA ILE A 122 -2.47 -3.53 -9.67
C ILE A 122 -1.36 -3.57 -8.63
N PRO A 123 -0.81 -2.41 -8.23
CA PRO A 123 0.16 -2.32 -7.14
C PRO A 123 -0.56 -2.48 -5.79
N ILE A 124 -0.08 -3.40 -4.96
CA ILE A 124 -0.60 -3.63 -3.61
C ILE A 124 0.46 -3.19 -2.60
N SER A 125 0.07 -2.31 -1.68
CA SER A 125 0.91 -2.00 -0.51
C SER A 125 0.34 -2.66 0.74
N ALA A 126 1.19 -3.44 1.39
CA ALA A 126 0.99 -4.13 2.63
C ALA A 126 1.40 -3.22 3.80
N LYS A 127 0.43 -2.62 4.49
CA LYS A 127 0.70 -1.87 5.72
C LYS A 127 0.21 -2.69 6.91
N ASN A 128 1.14 -3.38 7.57
CA ASN A 128 0.88 -3.93 8.90
C ASN A 128 0.77 -2.76 9.89
N ASN A 129 -0.28 -2.75 10.71
CA ASN A 129 -0.67 -1.62 11.56
C ASN A 129 0.37 -1.40 12.67
N ASN A 130 1.43 -0.67 12.33
CA ASN A 130 2.32 -0.08 13.31
C ASN A 130 1.57 1.14 13.88
N ASP A 131 1.36 1.19 15.20
CA ASP A 131 0.87 2.38 15.93
C ASP A 131 1.66 3.66 15.61
N SER A 132 2.82 3.51 14.97
CA SER A 132 3.45 4.56 14.18
C SER A 132 2.58 4.89 12.97
N ILE A 133 1.51 5.65 13.20
CA ILE A 133 0.99 6.61 12.23
C ILE A 133 2.21 7.21 11.52
N LYS A 134 2.39 6.80 10.26
CA LYS A 134 3.14 7.49 9.22
C LYS A 134 4.28 8.35 9.78
N HIS A 135 5.50 7.82 9.83
CA HIS A 135 6.65 8.71 9.80
C HIS A 135 6.40 9.70 8.66
N ARG A 136 6.43 11.01 8.97
CA ARG A 136 6.25 12.06 7.96
C ARG A 136 7.21 11.73 6.81
N ARG A 137 6.67 11.42 5.63
CA ARG A 137 7.40 11.42 4.36
C ARG A 137 7.74 12.86 3.96
N LEU A 138 8.19 13.68 4.91
CA LEU A 138 8.84 14.93 4.57
C LEU A 138 10.26 14.51 4.16
N PRO A 139 10.64 14.66 2.88
CA PRO A 139 12.03 14.47 2.49
C PRO A 139 12.89 15.30 3.43
N ASN A 140 14.02 14.76 3.90
CA ASN A 140 15.02 15.54 4.66
C ASN A 140 15.55 16.77 3.88
N THR A 141 15.16 16.91 2.61
CA THR A 141 15.56 17.95 1.67
C THR A 141 14.40 18.80 1.15
N SER A 142 13.15 18.57 1.56
CA SER A 142 12.07 19.44 1.06
C SER A 142 12.20 20.80 1.75
N ASN A 143 12.67 21.81 1.03
CA ASN A 143 12.41 23.21 1.34
C ASN A 143 10.91 23.48 1.14
N LEU A 144 10.04 22.74 1.86
CA LEU A 144 8.59 22.76 1.68
C LEU A 144 8.05 24.19 1.79
N GLY A 145 8.61 24.98 2.71
CA GLY A 145 8.28 26.40 2.82
C GLY A 145 8.68 27.22 1.58
N GLU A 146 9.82 26.93 0.95
CA GLU A 146 10.26 27.61 -0.27
C GLU A 146 9.43 27.15 -1.48
N ASP A 147 9.19 25.85 -1.60
CA ASP A 147 8.43 25.27 -2.71
C ASP A 147 6.96 25.72 -2.70
N TRP A 148 6.34 25.80 -1.51
CA TRP A 148 4.92 26.14 -1.38
C TRP A 148 4.67 27.63 -1.14
N ALA A 149 5.50 28.27 -0.32
CA ALA A 149 5.29 29.64 0.12
C ALA A 149 6.42 30.59 -0.34
N GLY A 150 7.48 30.12 -1.00
CA GLY A 150 8.64 30.95 -1.35
C GLY A 150 9.39 31.51 -0.14
N VAL A 151 9.29 30.86 1.04
CA VAL A 151 9.91 31.29 2.29
C VAL A 151 10.60 30.11 2.96
N LYS A 152 11.85 30.27 3.39
CA LYS A 152 12.57 29.20 4.10
C LYS A 152 11.83 28.76 5.36
N TRP A 153 11.78 27.44 5.59
CA TRP A 153 11.08 26.83 6.72
C TRP A 153 11.64 27.23 8.10
N GLU A 154 12.86 27.79 8.14
CA GLU A 154 13.52 28.31 9.34
C GLU A 154 12.73 29.46 9.98
N ASP A 155 11.89 30.17 9.21
CA ASP A 155 11.01 31.24 9.70
C ASP A 155 9.54 30.79 9.63
N GLN A 156 9.19 29.89 10.57
CA GLN A 156 7.88 29.23 10.63
C GLN A 156 6.72 30.24 10.70
N GLU A 157 6.93 31.37 11.36
CA GLU A 157 5.91 32.40 11.53
C GLU A 157 5.60 33.09 10.19
N LYS A 158 6.63 33.42 9.39
CA LYS A 158 6.41 33.95 8.03
C LYS A 158 5.77 32.94 7.09
N VAL A 159 6.13 31.67 7.19
CA VAL A 159 5.49 30.60 6.40
C VAL A 159 4.00 30.53 6.72
N LEU A 160 3.63 30.53 8.01
CA LEU A 160 2.24 30.51 8.45
C LEU A 160 1.46 31.75 7.98
N GLN A 161 2.04 32.95 8.13
CA GLN A 161 1.43 34.19 7.64
C GLN A 161 1.13 34.13 6.14
N LYS A 162 2.08 33.63 5.34
CA LYS A 162 1.91 33.53 3.89
C LYS A 162 0.90 32.47 3.48
N ILE A 163 0.82 31.36 4.22
CA ILE A 163 -0.24 30.36 4.05
C ILE A 163 -1.61 30.98 4.35
N GLU A 164 -1.75 31.73 5.45
CA GLU A 164 -3.00 32.43 5.80
C GLU A 164 -3.41 33.46 4.75
N GLU A 165 -2.47 34.25 4.25
CA GLU A 165 -2.69 35.19 3.15
C GLU A 165 -3.15 34.46 1.88
N THR A 166 -2.50 33.35 1.52
CA THR A 166 -2.86 32.54 0.36
C THR A 166 -4.26 31.94 0.51
N ILE A 167 -4.63 31.46 1.71
CA ILE A 167 -5.96 30.93 1.97
C ILE A 167 -7.04 32.02 1.82
N LYS A 168 -6.73 33.27 2.20
CA LYS A 168 -7.64 34.41 2.06
C LYS A 168 -7.90 34.81 0.60
N THR A 169 -6.97 34.49 -0.33
CA THR A 169 -7.18 34.76 -1.76
C THR A 169 -7.99 33.68 -2.47
N ILE A 170 -8.24 32.52 -1.82
CA ILE A 170 -9.08 31.47 -2.38
C ILE A 170 -10.54 31.97 -2.41
N PRO A 171 -11.18 32.02 -3.60
CA PRO A 171 -12.52 32.56 -3.73
C PRO A 171 -13.53 31.73 -2.93
N LYS A 172 -14.46 32.42 -2.27
CA LYS A 172 -15.57 31.81 -1.52
C LYS A 172 -16.90 32.05 -2.22
N ASP A 173 -17.86 31.17 -2.00
CA ASP A 173 -19.25 31.38 -2.38
C ASP A 173 -19.96 32.31 -1.40
N GLU A 174 -21.23 32.62 -1.70
CA GLU A 174 -22.06 33.52 -0.91
C GLU A 174 -22.34 33.00 0.50
N GLU A 175 -22.13 31.69 0.73
CA GLU A 175 -22.24 31.02 2.03
C GLU A 175 -20.88 30.95 2.78
N GLY A 176 -19.81 31.46 2.18
CA GLY A 176 -18.46 31.46 2.75
C GLY A 176 -17.66 30.17 2.56
N LYS A 177 -18.11 29.24 1.72
CA LYS A 177 -17.39 28.00 1.36
C LYS A 177 -16.44 28.25 0.20
N TYR A 178 -15.27 27.61 0.19
CA TYR A 178 -14.29 27.78 -0.90
C TYR A 178 -14.84 27.25 -2.24
N LYS A 179 -14.88 28.10 -3.26
CA LYS A 179 -15.27 27.72 -4.63
C LYS A 179 -14.16 26.88 -5.26
N GLY A 180 -14.53 25.77 -5.92
CA GLY A 180 -13.61 24.96 -6.73
C GLY A 180 -13.08 23.68 -6.07
N PHE A 181 -13.46 23.39 -4.82
CA PHE A 181 -13.32 22.03 -4.30
C PHE A 181 -14.54 21.21 -4.72
N PRO A 182 -14.37 20.07 -5.42
CA PRO A 182 -15.49 19.18 -5.71
C PRO A 182 -16.05 18.70 -4.36
N THR A 183 -17.25 19.15 -4.03
CA THR A 183 -18.04 18.51 -2.98
C THR A 183 -18.37 17.11 -3.49
N TRP A 184 -17.67 16.10 -2.96
CA TRP A 184 -18.04 14.70 -3.17
C TRP A 184 -19.41 14.49 -2.52
N THR A 185 -20.48 14.73 -3.28
CA THR A 185 -21.80 14.22 -2.95
C THR A 185 -21.76 12.73 -3.23
N PHE A 186 -21.70 11.92 -2.16
CA PHE A 186 -22.04 10.51 -2.24
C PHE A 186 -23.48 10.43 -2.74
N CYS A 187 -23.67 9.98 -3.99
CA CYS A 187 -24.97 9.55 -4.46
C CYS A 187 -25.33 8.27 -3.70
N GLY A 188 -26.39 8.36 -2.89
CA GLY A 188 -27.07 7.21 -2.30
C GLY A 188 -28.04 6.55 -3.29
#